data_AF-A0A483A995-F1
#
_entry.id   AF-A0A483A995-F1
#
_cell.length_a   1.000
_cell.length_b   1.000
_cell.length_c   1.000
_cell.angle_alpha   90.00
_cell.angle_beta   90.00
_cell.angle_gamma   90.00
#
_symmetry.space_group_name_H-M   'P 1'
#
loop_
_entity.id
_entity.type
_entity.pdbx_description
1 polymer ?
#
loop_
_entity_poly.entity_id
_entity_poly.type
_entity_poly.pdbx_seq_one_letter_code
_entity_poly.pdbx_strand_id
1 'polypeptide(L)'
;MNVCPSGWSLPSDSDWKVLEGQLGMSTAQQDATSWRGTDEGTKLKVGGSSGFEAKLAGRRNTDGSFYNRGGATTLWSSTESGGSAYRRWLTTREARVTRSSSNKAFGFSVRCLKD
;
A
#
# COMPACT_ATOMS: atom_id res chain seq x y z
N MET A 1 -20.26 -4.61 0.64
CA MET A 1 -19.48 -5.75 1.16
C MET A 1 -18.34 -5.18 1.98
N ASN A 2 -18.31 -5.42 3.30
CA ASN A 2 -17.15 -5.06 4.12
C ASN A 2 -16.22 -6.29 4.14
N VAL A 3 -14.97 -6.11 3.72
CA VAL A 3 -13.95 -7.18 3.73
C VAL A 3 -13.30 -7.29 5.12
N CYS A 4 -13.44 -6.25 5.94
CA CYS A 4 -12.91 -6.20 7.28
C CYS A 4 -13.95 -6.66 8.33
N PRO A 5 -13.50 -7.23 9.46
CA PRO A 5 -14.39 -7.55 10.58
C PRO A 5 -15.10 -6.31 11.13
N SER A 6 -16.17 -6.50 11.90
CA SER A 6 -16.85 -5.41 12.60
C SER A 6 -15.89 -4.63 13.51
N GLY A 7 -15.98 -3.29 13.50
CA GLY A 7 -15.05 -2.40 14.20
C GLY A 7 -13.71 -2.22 13.49
N TRP A 8 -13.64 -2.64 12.22
CA TRP A 8 -12.48 -2.43 11.35
C TRP A 8 -12.94 -1.95 9.97
N SER A 9 -12.10 -1.14 9.35
CA SER A 9 -12.33 -0.54 8.04
C SER A 9 -11.12 -0.71 7.12
N LEU A 10 -11.33 -0.58 5.81
CA LEU A 10 -10.24 -0.55 4.84
C LEU A 10 -9.57 0.83 4.84
N PRO A 11 -8.23 0.92 4.91
CA PRO A 11 -7.53 2.18 4.99
C PRO A 11 -7.75 3.02 3.73
N SER A 12 -8.15 4.26 3.94
CA SER A 12 -8.25 5.28 2.92
C SER A 12 -6.85 5.75 2.49
N ASP A 13 -6.81 6.51 1.40
CA ASP A 13 -5.58 7.10 0.90
C ASP A 13 -5.00 8.09 1.91
N SER A 14 -5.87 8.77 2.67
CA SER A 14 -5.50 9.66 3.76
C SER A 14 -4.88 8.90 4.94
N ASP A 15 -5.44 7.76 5.34
CA ASP A 15 -4.87 6.96 6.45
C ASP A 15 -3.46 6.48 6.12
N TRP A 16 -3.24 6.06 4.88
CA TRP A 16 -1.92 5.72 4.39
C TRP A 16 -0.95 6.90 4.41
N LYS A 17 -1.39 8.10 4.02
CA LYS A 17 -0.55 9.32 4.07
C LYS A 17 -0.17 9.67 5.51
N VAL A 18 -1.10 9.53 6.45
CA VAL A 18 -0.83 9.72 7.89
C VAL A 18 0.24 8.75 8.37
N LEU A 19 0.10 7.45 8.05
CA LEU A 19 1.11 6.44 8.39
C LEU A 19 2.48 6.78 7.78
N GLU A 20 2.53 7.12 6.50
CA GLU A 20 3.77 7.51 5.82
C GLU A 20 4.39 8.77 6.44
N GLY A 21 3.56 9.74 6.84
CA GLY A 21 3.99 10.97 7.52
C GLY A 21 4.60 10.71 8.89
N GLN A 22 4.00 9.81 9.68
CA GLN A 22 4.56 9.36 10.96
C GLN A 22 5.93 8.70 10.80
N LEU A 23 6.23 8.16 9.61
CA LEU A 23 7.52 7.55 9.29
C LEU A 23 8.56 8.55 8.76
N GLY A 24 8.19 9.83 8.63
CA GLY A 24 9.09 10.91 8.22
C GLY A 24 8.81 11.50 6.84
N MET A 25 7.78 11.01 6.12
CA MET A 25 7.47 11.51 4.79
C MET A 25 6.87 12.92 4.86
N SER A 26 7.45 13.88 4.14
CA SER A 26 6.92 15.24 4.09
C SER A 26 5.51 15.31 3.46
N THR A 27 4.70 16.28 3.86
CA THR A 27 3.34 16.48 3.32
C THR A 27 3.35 16.63 1.80
N ALA A 28 4.31 17.36 1.24
CA ALA A 28 4.46 17.51 -0.21
C ALA A 28 4.67 16.16 -0.92
N GLN A 29 5.42 15.24 -0.30
CA GLN A 29 5.62 13.89 -0.82
C GLN A 29 4.43 12.97 -0.56
N GLN A 30 3.60 13.22 0.47
CA GLN A 30 2.41 12.41 0.74
C GLN A 30 1.37 12.51 -0.39
N ASP A 31 1.22 13.70 -0.98
CA ASP A 31 0.25 13.94 -2.06
C ASP A 31 0.76 13.57 -3.46
N ALA A 32 2.07 13.47 -3.63
CA ALA A 32 2.68 13.06 -4.90
C ALA A 32 2.23 11.65 -5.34
N THR A 33 2.52 11.33 -6.59
CA THR A 33 2.38 9.97 -7.14
C THR A 33 3.76 9.43 -7.52
N SER A 34 3.84 8.15 -7.89
CA SER A 34 5.11 7.44 -8.10
C SER A 34 5.87 7.21 -6.78
N TRP A 35 7.19 6.97 -6.87
CA TRP A 35 8.10 6.79 -5.74
C TRP A 35 8.21 8.05 -4.88
N ARG A 36 7.93 7.91 -3.58
CA ARG A 36 7.89 9.01 -2.61
C ARG A 36 8.61 8.64 -1.33
N GLY A 37 9.02 9.66 -0.60
CA GLY A 37 9.80 9.52 0.63
C GLY A 37 11.27 9.24 0.36
N THR A 38 11.95 8.76 1.38
CA THR A 38 13.37 8.38 1.38
C THR A 38 13.54 6.90 1.73
N ASP A 39 13.01 6.47 2.89
CA ASP A 39 13.19 5.12 3.44
C ASP A 39 11.90 4.51 4.04
N GLU A 40 10.77 5.20 3.95
CA GLU A 40 9.50 4.80 4.56
C GLU A 40 9.01 3.46 4.02
N GLY A 41 9.32 3.14 2.77
CA GLY A 41 9.05 1.83 2.20
C GLY A 41 9.86 0.72 2.87
N THR A 42 11.12 0.96 3.23
CA THR A 42 11.91 0.03 4.05
C THR A 42 11.33 -0.09 5.45
N LYS A 43 10.95 1.03 6.07
CA LYS A 43 10.34 1.02 7.41
C LYS A 43 9.04 0.20 7.47
N LEU A 44 8.25 0.17 6.40
CA LEU A 44 6.99 -0.58 6.28
C LEU A 44 7.16 -2.09 6.02
N LYS A 45 8.30 -2.54 5.50
CA LYS A 45 8.53 -3.96 5.17
C LYS A 45 8.71 -4.81 6.43
N VAL A 46 8.71 -6.13 6.24
CA VAL A 46 9.07 -7.10 7.30
C VAL A 46 10.45 -6.76 7.87
N GLY A 47 10.54 -6.65 9.20
CA GLY A 47 11.76 -6.26 9.90
C GLY A 47 12.11 -4.77 9.80
N GLY A 48 11.22 -3.96 9.24
CA GLY A 48 11.33 -2.50 9.26
C GLY A 48 10.96 -1.91 10.62
N SER A 49 11.30 -0.64 10.84
CA SER A 49 11.10 0.00 12.15
C SER A 49 9.67 0.43 12.46
N SER A 50 8.72 0.33 11.53
CA SER A 50 7.33 0.76 11.77
C SER A 50 6.46 -0.28 12.49
N GLY A 51 6.89 -1.55 12.52
CA GLY A 51 6.06 -2.66 12.99
C GLY A 51 4.89 -3.03 12.06
N PHE A 52 4.77 -2.41 10.88
CA PHE A 52 3.70 -2.71 9.92
C PHE A 52 3.83 -4.10 9.30
N GLU A 53 5.06 -4.61 9.19
CA GLU A 53 5.36 -5.98 8.75
C GLU A 53 4.71 -6.32 7.39
N ALA A 54 4.93 -5.48 6.36
CA ALA A 54 4.37 -5.70 5.03
C ALA A 54 4.99 -6.95 4.36
N LYS A 55 4.28 -8.07 4.45
CA LYS A 55 4.64 -9.31 3.73
C LYS A 55 4.60 -9.08 2.22
N LEU A 56 5.69 -9.43 1.54
CA LEU A 56 5.87 -9.29 0.09
C LEU A 56 5.12 -10.39 -0.68
N ALA A 57 3.78 -10.40 -0.57
CA ALA A 57 2.91 -11.46 -1.08
C ALA A 57 2.74 -11.47 -2.62
N GLY A 58 3.28 -10.48 -3.32
CA GLY A 58 3.08 -10.30 -4.75
C GLY A 58 1.69 -9.72 -5.08
N ARG A 59 1.20 -10.05 -6.27
CA ARG A 59 -0.13 -9.65 -6.76
C ARG A 59 -0.69 -10.66 -7.75
N ARG A 60 -2.01 -10.71 -7.87
CA ARG A 60 -2.71 -11.34 -9.01
C ARG A 60 -2.98 -10.28 -10.08
N ASN A 61 -2.62 -10.58 -11.32
CA ASN A 61 -2.94 -9.77 -12.49
C ASN A 61 -4.40 -10.00 -12.95
N THR A 62 -4.87 -9.21 -13.90
CA THR A 62 -6.27 -9.30 -14.40
C THR A 62 -6.53 -10.56 -15.21
N ASP A 63 -5.50 -11.18 -15.77
CA ASP A 63 -5.53 -12.47 -16.47
C ASP A 63 -5.48 -13.69 -15.51
N GLY A 64 -5.43 -13.45 -14.19
CA GLY A 64 -5.35 -14.51 -13.17
C GLY A 64 -3.93 -14.97 -12.82
N SER A 65 -2.90 -14.54 -13.56
CA SER A 65 -1.51 -14.87 -13.25
C SER A 65 -1.00 -14.17 -11.98
N PHE A 66 0.02 -14.76 -11.35
CA PHE A 66 0.59 -14.25 -10.10
C PHE A 66 2.04 -13.82 -10.30
N TYR A 67 2.41 -12.65 -9.75
CA TYR A 67 3.73 -12.06 -9.91
C TYR A 67 4.32 -11.57 -8.59
N ASN A 68 5.66 -11.46 -8.57
CA ASN A 68 6.45 -10.78 -7.53
C ASN A 68 6.32 -11.34 -6.10
N ARG A 69 5.86 -12.59 -5.95
CA ARG A 69 5.86 -13.25 -4.63
C ARG A 69 7.28 -13.29 -4.07
N GLY A 70 7.46 -12.81 -2.84
CA GLY A 70 8.74 -12.65 -2.17
C GLY A 70 9.53 -11.40 -2.58
N GLY A 71 9.22 -10.78 -3.71
CA GLY A 71 9.94 -9.60 -4.22
C GLY A 71 9.21 -8.27 -3.98
N ALA A 72 7.88 -8.28 -3.96
CA ALA A 72 7.10 -7.07 -3.76
C ALA A 72 5.72 -7.35 -3.15
N THR A 73 5.03 -6.31 -2.66
CA THR A 73 3.60 -6.35 -2.33
C THR A 73 2.91 -5.11 -2.85
N THR A 74 1.65 -5.29 -3.22
CA THR A 74 0.76 -4.18 -3.53
C THR A 74 -0.39 -4.19 -2.53
N LEU A 75 -0.70 -3.03 -1.96
CA LEU A 75 -1.72 -2.86 -0.94
C LEU A 75 -2.78 -1.88 -1.44
N TRP A 76 -4.03 -2.31 -1.45
CA TRP A 76 -5.16 -1.47 -1.81
C TRP A 76 -5.45 -0.43 -0.74
N SER A 77 -6.00 0.69 -1.21
CA SER A 77 -6.75 1.64 -0.41
C SER A 77 -8.23 1.59 -0.77
N SER A 78 -9.11 1.97 0.16
CA SER A 78 -10.53 2.17 -0.09
C SER A 78 -10.85 3.42 -0.92
N THR A 79 -9.90 4.35 -1.10
CA THR A 79 -10.13 5.58 -1.87
C THR A 79 -10.04 5.33 -3.37
N GLU A 80 -11.11 5.71 -4.06
CA GLU A 80 -11.23 5.58 -5.51
C GLU A 80 -10.53 6.72 -6.28
N SER A 81 -10.19 6.46 -7.54
CA SER A 81 -9.64 7.42 -8.49
C SER A 81 -10.21 7.11 -9.87
N GLY A 82 -11.37 7.70 -10.19
CA GLY A 82 -12.16 7.34 -11.37
C GLY A 82 -12.52 5.85 -11.39
N GLY A 83 -12.27 5.17 -12.52
CA GLY A 83 -12.45 3.71 -12.64
C GLY A 83 -11.41 2.85 -11.89
N SER A 84 -10.48 3.46 -11.17
CA SER A 84 -9.38 2.82 -10.44
C SER A 84 -9.48 3.06 -8.93
N ALA A 85 -8.56 2.49 -8.16
CA ALA A 85 -8.39 2.79 -6.73
C ALA A 85 -6.91 3.06 -6.41
N TYR A 86 -6.63 3.84 -5.36
CA TYR A 86 -5.27 4.10 -4.92
C TYR A 86 -4.63 2.85 -4.32
N ARG A 87 -3.32 2.71 -4.53
CA ARG A 87 -2.54 1.56 -4.06
C ARG A 87 -1.12 1.95 -3.65
N ARG A 88 -0.57 1.18 -2.72
CA ARG A 88 0.83 1.29 -2.29
C ARG A 88 1.59 0.11 -2.89
N TRP A 89 2.79 0.36 -3.39
CA TRP A 89 3.67 -0.71 -3.84
C TRP A 89 5.01 -0.60 -3.13
N LEU A 90 5.44 -1.74 -2.57
CA LEU A 90 6.68 -1.93 -1.84
C LEU A 90 7.44 -3.07 -2.50
N THR A 91 8.75 -2.91 -2.67
CA THR A 91 9.63 -3.90 -3.32
C THR A 91 10.95 -4.01 -2.56
N THR A 92 11.60 -5.17 -2.64
CA THR A 92 12.94 -5.36 -2.04
C THR A 92 14.00 -4.43 -2.64
N ARG A 93 13.76 -3.92 -3.86
CA ARG A 93 14.73 -3.14 -4.64
C ARG A 93 14.75 -1.64 -4.36
N GLU A 94 13.82 -1.13 -3.55
CA GLU A 94 13.61 0.31 -3.39
C GLU A 94 13.23 0.64 -1.96
N ALA A 95 13.82 1.69 -1.38
CA ALA A 95 13.56 2.09 0.01
C ALA A 95 12.30 2.96 0.14
N ARG A 96 11.86 3.57 -0.95
CA ARG A 96 10.68 4.44 -1.06
C ARG A 96 9.37 3.66 -1.20
N VAL A 97 8.25 4.38 -1.11
CA VAL A 97 6.89 3.84 -1.35
C VAL A 97 6.34 4.38 -2.67
N THR A 98 5.80 3.53 -3.53
CA THR A 98 5.04 4.03 -4.70
C THR A 98 3.58 4.25 -4.33
N ARG A 99 3.04 5.43 -4.64
CA ARG A 99 1.57 5.68 -4.68
C ARG A 99 1.11 5.90 -6.11
N SER A 100 0.10 5.15 -6.54
CA SER A 100 -0.58 5.38 -7.81
C SER A 100 -1.99 4.81 -7.74
N SER A 101 -2.80 5.04 -8.77
CA SER A 101 -4.04 4.30 -8.95
C SER A 101 -3.82 3.05 -9.81
N SER A 102 -4.71 2.07 -9.71
CA SER A 102 -4.70 0.87 -10.55
C SER A 102 -6.12 0.34 -10.76
N ASN A 103 -6.33 -0.37 -11.86
CA ASN A 103 -7.61 -1.01 -12.18
C ASN A 103 -8.05 -1.93 -11.03
N LYS A 104 -9.32 -1.84 -10.62
CA LYS A 104 -9.87 -2.59 -9.49
C LYS A 104 -9.94 -4.12 -9.72
N ALA A 105 -9.76 -4.59 -10.96
CA ALA A 105 -9.72 -6.01 -11.31
C ALA A 105 -8.44 -6.75 -10.84
N PHE A 106 -7.40 -6.01 -10.46
CA PHE A 106 -6.19 -6.61 -9.89
C PHE A 106 -6.44 -7.19 -8.49
N GLY A 107 -5.85 -8.36 -8.21
CA GLY A 107 -5.86 -8.94 -6.88
C GLY A 107 -4.66 -8.46 -6.07
N PHE A 108 -4.80 -7.31 -5.40
CA PHE A 108 -3.83 -6.81 -4.43
C PHE A 108 -4.25 -7.14 -3.00
N SER A 109 -3.28 -7.12 -2.09
CA SER A 109 -3.55 -7.36 -0.67
C SER A 109 -4.30 -6.18 -0.06
N VAL A 110 -5.06 -6.44 0.99
CA VAL A 110 -5.67 -5.43 1.86
C VAL A 110 -5.15 -5.60 3.28
N ARG A 111 -5.22 -4.53 4.06
CA ARG A 111 -5.06 -4.56 5.52
C ARG A 111 -6.28 -3.86 6.09
N CYS A 112 -6.74 -4.31 7.25
CA CYS A 112 -7.82 -3.64 7.96
C CYS A 112 -7.22 -2.73 9.02
N LEU A 113 -7.77 -1.52 9.14
CA LEU A 113 -7.48 -0.56 10.20
C LEU A 113 -8.58 -0.68 11.25
N LYS A 114 -8.21 -0.65 12.53
CA LYS A 114 -9.20 -0.65 13.61
C LYS A 114 -9.74 0.77 13.74
N ASP A 115 -11.06 0.88 13.87
CA ASP A 115 -11.73 2.16 14.10
C ASP A 115 -11.44 2.73 15.50
#